data_AF-A0ABD3NR70-F1
#
_entry.id   AF-A0ABD3NR70-F1
#
_cell.length_a   1.000
_cell.length_b   1.000
_cell.length_c   1.000
_cell.angle_alpha   90.00
_cell.angle_beta   90.00
_cell.angle_gamma   90.00
#
_symmetry.space_group_name_H-M   'P 1'
#
loop_
_entity.id
_entity.type
_entity.pdbx_description
1 polymer ?
#
loop_
_entity_poly.entity_id
_entity_poly.type
_entity_poly.pdbx_seq_one_letter_code
_entity_poly.pdbx_strand_id
1 'polypeptide(L)'
;MRTRQTSGGALPSAILSRRFALLLVLLLLVVPSTCFFSPPPRSSTPRRRRASSSSSSSSSSSSDAAAGIPSTRSFSSSVENDGADATNATTAAAAARSPLRFLGPYPTMPLRFPNLATPSQRERNVSGISLDWVLDTAANVNTINTMVARELDLVKVGVAPGGVGAGGGMDGGDTFLLGDCVLDVLPSSRGRGGTTTTTTIADDAIGEGEDANDDDENGDGFVFMKGLTASALPVVSPAAAGLLGLAFFYCFEGGVEFRWGNATKESTTIDGGDGAVSDDDGMPSVTFYGSDGNPNLDGLVRVPFESLPVSMLPSVRIVVNGKEMPALFDTGSPITVLNTRAALEAGIDTVVPLDGYDDPEKRTGSGRGNDGGWNPFSKLASSIQSAQEIAKATAKGDILTIAGTGGKLVRLVKSKSPVNVDIGASSGTRPLSSARVYVGDLPGLAALGGLGGEATPAASM
;
A
#
# COMPACT_ATOMS: atom_id res chain seq x y z
N MET A 1 -15.89 -61.91 35.31
CA MET A 1 -16.02 -60.50 34.89
C MET A 1 -15.00 -59.67 35.66
N ARG A 2 -13.88 -59.31 35.01
CA ARG A 2 -12.88 -58.35 35.52
C ARG A 2 -12.54 -57.41 34.36
N THR A 3 -12.80 -56.13 34.57
CA THR A 3 -12.49 -55.01 33.69
C THR A 3 -10.98 -54.77 33.65
N ARG A 4 -10.42 -54.58 32.44
CA ARG A 4 -9.04 -54.13 32.24
C ARG A 4 -9.09 -52.77 31.53
N GLN A 5 -8.67 -51.75 32.26
CA GLN A 5 -8.48 -50.38 31.82
C GLN A 5 -7.18 -50.30 30.99
N THR A 6 -7.22 -49.70 29.80
CA THR A 6 -6.03 -49.35 29.03
C THR A 6 -5.87 -47.84 29.00
N SER A 7 -4.77 -47.37 29.58
CA SER A 7 -4.30 -45.98 29.57
C SER A 7 -3.73 -45.60 28.20
N GLY A 8 -4.26 -44.56 27.56
CA GLY A 8 -3.69 -43.94 26.36
C GLY A 8 -2.52 -43.02 26.70
N GLY A 9 -1.36 -43.27 26.10
CA GLY A 9 -0.14 -42.48 26.25
C GLY A 9 -0.15 -41.24 25.36
N ALA A 10 0.27 -40.10 25.93
CA ALA A 10 0.49 -38.85 25.24
C ALA A 10 1.78 -38.88 24.39
N LEU A 11 1.70 -38.35 23.16
CA LEU A 11 2.86 -38.14 22.28
C LEU A 11 3.65 -36.87 22.68
N PRO A 12 4.98 -36.86 22.56
CA PRO A 12 5.82 -35.78 23.07
C PRO A 12 5.81 -34.54 22.15
N SER A 13 5.52 -33.38 22.74
CA SER A 13 5.39 -32.05 22.12
C SER A 13 6.69 -31.45 21.51
N ALA A 14 7.80 -32.18 21.55
CA ALA A 14 9.12 -31.64 21.17
C ALA A 14 9.39 -31.61 19.64
N ILE A 15 8.60 -32.34 18.83
CA ILE A 15 8.85 -32.44 17.38
C ILE A 15 8.21 -31.26 16.61
N LEU A 16 7.16 -30.64 17.15
CA LEU A 16 6.45 -29.54 16.48
C LEU A 16 7.24 -28.22 16.54
N SER A 17 8.01 -27.98 17.60
CA SER A 17 8.82 -26.76 17.78
C SER A 17 9.99 -26.67 16.78
N ARG A 18 10.61 -27.81 16.42
CA ARG A 18 11.74 -27.82 15.47
C ARG A 18 11.32 -27.61 14.02
N ARG A 19 10.10 -28.01 13.63
CA ARG A 19 9.57 -27.77 12.28
C ARG A 19 9.14 -26.31 12.08
N PHE A 20 8.66 -25.65 13.13
CA PHE A 20 8.31 -24.23 13.08
C PHE A 20 9.55 -23.32 12.98
N ALA A 21 10.64 -23.65 13.70
CA ALA A 21 11.89 -22.92 13.59
C ALA A 21 12.55 -23.04 12.20
N LEU A 22 12.42 -24.20 11.54
CA LEU A 22 12.98 -24.41 10.20
C LEU A 22 12.20 -23.64 9.12
N LEU A 23 10.88 -23.48 9.28
CA LEU A 23 10.04 -22.70 8.37
C LEU A 23 10.33 -21.19 8.47
N LEU A 24 10.63 -20.70 9.67
CA LEU A 24 10.96 -19.29 9.91
C LEU A 24 12.35 -18.91 9.36
N VAL A 25 13.31 -19.85 9.41
CA VAL A 25 14.65 -19.67 8.80
C VAL A 25 14.60 -19.70 7.28
N LEU A 26 13.68 -20.47 6.68
CA LEU A 26 13.50 -20.49 5.22
C LEU A 26 12.85 -19.20 4.70
N LEU A 27 11.96 -18.58 5.49
CA LEU A 27 11.32 -17.31 5.14
C LEU A 27 12.28 -16.11 5.21
N LEU A 28 13.31 -16.18 6.07
CA LEU A 28 14.34 -15.13 6.21
C LEU A 28 15.51 -15.27 5.22
N LEU A 29 15.59 -16.36 4.46
CA LEU A 29 16.66 -16.60 3.47
C LEU A 29 16.29 -16.18 2.04
N VAL A 30 15.09 -15.66 1.80
CA VAL A 30 14.75 -14.98 0.54
C VAL A 30 15.24 -13.53 0.64
N VAL A 31 16.55 -13.37 0.51
CA VAL A 31 17.21 -12.06 0.39
C VAL A 31 17.03 -11.56 -1.05
N PRO A 32 16.48 -10.37 -1.30
CA PRO A 32 16.62 -9.73 -2.59
C PRO A 32 18.09 -9.31 -2.75
N SER A 33 18.72 -9.77 -3.83
CA SER A 33 20.01 -9.25 -4.27
C SER A 33 19.85 -7.78 -4.69
N THR A 34 20.03 -6.88 -3.74
CA THR A 34 20.28 -5.45 -3.97
C THR A 34 21.71 -5.13 -3.60
N CYS A 35 22.32 -4.28 -4.41
CA CYS A 35 23.72 -3.85 -4.36
C CYS A 35 24.20 -3.41 -2.96
N PHE A 36 25.46 -3.72 -2.68
CA PHE A 36 26.16 -3.53 -1.41
C PHE A 36 26.30 -2.05 -0.98
N PHE A 37 25.90 -1.75 0.25
CA PHE A 37 26.54 -0.76 1.12
C PHE A 37 26.75 -1.41 2.50
N SER A 38 28.02 -1.65 2.88
CA SER A 38 28.39 -2.26 4.15
C SER A 38 28.32 -1.27 5.32
N PRO A 39 27.63 -1.59 6.43
CA PRO A 39 27.82 -0.90 7.70
C PRO A 39 28.96 -1.56 8.53
N PRO A 40 29.69 -0.78 9.36
CA PRO A 40 30.76 -1.32 10.21
C PRO A 40 30.21 -2.08 11.43
N PRO A 41 30.97 -3.04 11.99
CA PRO A 41 30.50 -3.96 13.02
C PRO A 41 30.45 -3.29 14.40
N ARG A 42 29.39 -3.57 15.17
CA ARG A 42 29.38 -3.32 16.63
C ARG A 42 29.25 -4.62 17.41
N SER A 43 30.08 -4.68 18.43
CA SER A 43 30.38 -5.82 19.29
C SER A 43 29.26 -6.12 20.29
N SER A 44 29.02 -7.41 20.48
CA SER A 44 28.16 -7.99 21.51
C SER A 44 28.90 -8.15 22.83
N THR A 45 28.24 -7.88 23.96
CA THR A 45 28.45 -8.63 25.21
C THR A 45 27.12 -8.96 25.88
N PRO A 46 26.98 -10.14 26.53
CA PRO A 46 25.72 -10.61 27.08
C PRO A 46 25.58 -10.29 28.56
N ARG A 47 24.37 -9.95 29.03
CA ARG A 47 24.05 -9.97 30.46
C ARG A 47 22.78 -10.79 30.73
N ARG A 48 22.90 -11.62 31.76
CA ARG A 48 22.11 -12.81 32.10
C ARG A 48 21.25 -12.52 33.34
N ARG A 49 20.08 -13.18 33.42
CA ARG A 49 19.14 -13.35 34.58
C ARG A 49 18.33 -12.09 34.95
N ARG A 50 17.06 -12.19 35.37
CA ARG A 50 16.41 -13.21 36.23
C ARG A 50 14.88 -13.18 36.03
N ALA A 51 14.26 -14.33 36.24
CA ALA A 51 12.81 -14.54 36.21
C ALA A 51 12.09 -13.92 37.41
N SER A 52 10.87 -13.44 37.20
CA SER A 52 9.82 -13.36 38.21
C SER A 52 8.46 -13.54 37.53
N SER A 53 7.79 -14.60 37.94
CA SER A 53 6.43 -14.99 37.62
C SER A 53 5.43 -14.13 38.40
N SER A 54 4.38 -13.63 37.75
CA SER A 54 3.14 -13.29 38.43
C SER A 54 1.96 -13.54 37.49
N SER A 55 1.19 -14.53 37.88
CA SER A 55 -0.15 -14.89 37.43
C SER A 55 -1.18 -13.83 37.81
N SER A 56 -2.08 -13.50 36.89
CA SER A 56 -3.43 -13.04 37.25
C SER A 56 -4.42 -13.29 36.13
N SER A 57 -5.43 -14.05 36.49
CA SER A 57 -6.63 -14.49 35.76
C SER A 57 -7.79 -13.49 35.92
N SER A 58 -8.59 -13.29 34.87
CA SER A 58 -10.06 -13.04 34.90
C SER A 58 -10.52 -12.76 33.45
N SER A 59 -11.33 -13.63 32.81
CA SER A 59 -12.81 -13.73 32.85
C SER A 59 -13.51 -12.43 32.42
N SER A 60 -13.88 -12.29 31.15
CA SER A 60 -15.16 -12.68 30.53
C SER A 60 -16.28 -11.63 30.68
N SER A 61 -16.78 -11.10 29.56
CA SER A 61 -18.23 -11.09 29.24
C SER A 61 -18.51 -10.37 27.93
N SER A 62 -19.23 -11.09 27.09
CA SER A 62 -19.86 -10.75 25.81
C SER A 62 -21.03 -9.77 25.94
N SER A 63 -21.21 -8.92 24.93
CA SER A 63 -22.54 -8.46 24.52
C SER A 63 -22.54 -8.04 23.06
N ASP A 64 -23.29 -8.80 22.26
CA ASP A 64 -23.64 -8.53 20.87
C ASP A 64 -24.55 -7.29 20.76
N ALA A 65 -24.24 -6.39 19.84
CA ALA A 65 -25.15 -5.35 19.39
C ALA A 65 -25.00 -5.16 17.87
N ALA A 66 -26.02 -5.60 17.16
CA ALA A 66 -26.19 -5.43 15.72
C ALA A 66 -26.73 -4.02 15.39
N ALA A 67 -26.07 -3.33 14.47
CA ALA A 67 -26.59 -2.16 13.75
C ALA A 67 -25.88 -2.17 12.37
N GLY A 68 -26.55 -2.31 11.23
CA GLY A 68 -27.55 -1.37 10.70
C GLY A 68 -26.83 -0.46 9.70
N ILE A 69 -26.61 -0.93 8.47
CA ILE A 69 -25.91 -0.20 7.41
C ILE A 69 -26.85 0.89 6.85
N PRO A 70 -26.51 2.19 6.90
CA PRO A 70 -27.29 3.22 6.24
C PRO A 70 -26.86 3.36 4.77
N SER A 71 -27.86 3.40 3.89
CA SER A 71 -27.76 3.61 2.45
C SER A 71 -27.20 5.00 2.14
N THR A 72 -26.09 5.08 1.41
CA THR A 72 -25.49 6.34 0.97
C THR A 72 -26.23 6.92 -0.25
N ARG A 73 -26.59 8.20 -0.17
CA ARG A 73 -27.16 8.99 -1.26
C ARG A 73 -26.05 9.45 -2.21
N SER A 74 -26.36 9.40 -3.50
CA SER A 74 -25.58 10.01 -4.58
C SER A 74 -25.52 11.53 -4.41
N PHE A 75 -24.31 12.09 -4.42
CA PHE A 75 -24.08 13.53 -4.50
C PHE A 75 -23.80 13.89 -5.96
N SER A 76 -24.60 14.80 -6.50
CA SER A 76 -24.40 15.45 -7.79
C SER A 76 -24.20 16.93 -7.52
N SER A 77 -22.97 17.43 -7.65
CA SER A 77 -22.63 18.84 -7.49
C SER A 77 -22.57 19.52 -8.87
N SER A 78 -23.61 20.27 -9.21
CA SER A 78 -23.59 21.27 -10.28
C SER A 78 -23.09 22.59 -9.70
N VAL A 79 -21.96 23.09 -10.21
CA VAL A 79 -21.40 24.40 -9.85
C VAL A 79 -21.95 25.43 -10.83
N GLU A 80 -22.85 26.29 -10.35
CA GLU A 80 -23.17 27.57 -10.99
C GLU A 80 -22.18 28.62 -10.50
N ASN A 81 -21.64 29.37 -11.45
CA ASN A 81 -20.55 30.30 -11.29
C ASN A 81 -21.14 31.71 -11.32
N ASP A 82 -21.27 32.36 -10.16
CA ASP A 82 -21.66 33.77 -10.08
C ASP A 82 -20.58 34.57 -9.36
N GLY A 83 -20.08 35.58 -10.08
CA GLY A 83 -18.94 36.39 -9.68
C GLY A 83 -19.27 37.39 -8.59
N ALA A 84 -18.39 37.44 -7.58
CA ALA A 84 -18.25 38.59 -6.71
C ALA A 84 -16.76 38.79 -6.40
N ASP A 85 -16.28 39.96 -6.79
CA ASP A 85 -14.97 40.55 -6.56
C ASP A 85 -14.73 40.71 -5.04
N ALA A 86 -13.87 39.87 -4.46
CA ALA A 86 -13.49 39.91 -3.05
C ALA A 86 -11.96 40.05 -2.94
N THR A 87 -11.57 41.18 -2.36
CA THR A 87 -10.21 41.59 -2.02
C THR A 87 -9.40 40.47 -1.32
N ASN A 88 -8.26 40.13 -1.94
CA ASN A 88 -7.27 39.12 -1.54
C ASN A 88 -6.71 39.32 -0.11
N ALA A 89 -7.42 38.85 0.91
CA ALA A 89 -6.79 38.27 2.06
C ALA A 89 -6.57 36.79 1.71
N THR A 90 -5.33 36.45 1.37
CA THR A 90 -4.91 35.09 1.04
C THR A 90 -5.07 34.24 2.30
N THR A 91 -6.25 33.67 2.51
CA THR A 91 -6.48 32.66 3.54
C THR A 91 -5.42 31.58 3.29
N ALA A 92 -4.43 31.49 4.17
CA ALA A 92 -3.35 30.53 4.08
C ALA A 92 -4.00 29.16 3.80
N ALA A 93 -3.81 28.66 2.58
CA ALA A 93 -4.54 27.50 2.09
C ALA A 93 -4.36 26.37 3.12
N ALA A 94 -5.49 25.79 3.57
CA ALA A 94 -5.54 24.72 4.56
C ALA A 94 -4.94 23.42 4.00
N ALA A 95 -3.64 23.44 3.67
CA ALA A 95 -2.93 22.36 3.02
C ALA A 95 -1.81 21.86 3.94
N ALA A 96 -1.73 20.55 4.12
CA ALA A 96 -0.66 19.91 4.87
C ALA A 96 0.18 19.06 3.92
N ARG A 97 1.49 19.29 3.87
CA ARG A 97 2.41 18.57 2.99
C ARG A 97 3.33 17.66 3.81
N SER A 98 3.49 16.43 3.36
CA SER A 98 4.46 15.48 3.90
C SER A 98 5.43 15.03 2.79
N PRO A 99 6.74 14.93 3.06
CA PRO A 99 7.63 14.21 2.17
C PRO A 99 7.18 12.75 2.07
N LEU A 100 7.24 12.17 0.86
CA LEU A 100 7.03 10.74 0.66
C LEU A 100 8.32 10.01 1.03
N ARG A 101 8.20 9.00 1.88
CA ARG A 101 9.26 8.02 2.13
C ARG A 101 9.00 6.78 1.29
N PHE A 102 10.02 5.96 1.06
CA PHE A 102 9.85 4.70 0.32
C PHE A 102 10.36 3.53 1.16
N LEU A 103 9.48 2.56 1.42
CA LEU A 103 9.84 1.28 2.02
C LEU A 103 9.90 0.23 0.91
N GLY A 104 11.11 -0.01 0.40
CA GLY A 104 11.27 -0.71 -0.87
C GLY A 104 10.63 0.12 -2.00
N PRO A 105 9.74 -0.44 -2.81
CA PRO A 105 9.10 0.31 -3.89
C PRO A 105 7.79 1.00 -3.46
N TYR A 106 7.34 0.84 -2.21
CA TYR A 106 6.06 1.36 -1.76
C TYR A 106 6.19 2.79 -1.25
N PRO A 107 5.38 3.74 -1.74
CA PRO A 107 5.32 5.08 -1.18
C PRO A 107 4.65 5.03 0.19
N THR A 108 5.30 5.67 1.14
CA THR A 108 4.89 5.68 2.53
C THR A 108 4.83 7.09 3.08
N MET A 109 3.87 7.31 3.96
CA MET A 109 3.74 8.52 4.74
C MET A 109 3.98 8.19 6.22
N PRO A 110 4.93 8.87 6.87
CA PRO A 110 5.19 8.66 8.28
C PRO A 110 4.18 9.45 9.12
N LEU A 111 3.46 8.74 9.99
CA LEU A 111 2.52 9.32 10.94
C LEU A 111 3.02 9.08 12.35
N ARG A 112 3.12 10.16 13.14
CA ARG A 112 3.45 10.08 14.56
C ARG A 112 2.18 10.13 15.39
N PHE A 113 2.09 9.22 16.35
CA PHE A 113 0.98 9.07 17.30
C PHE A 113 1.50 9.38 18.71
N PRO A 114 1.32 10.62 19.22
CA PRO A 114 1.89 11.07 20.50
C PRO A 114 1.44 10.25 21.71
N ASN A 115 0.22 9.69 21.64
CA ASN A 115 -0.42 8.98 22.74
C ASN A 115 -0.21 7.45 22.70
N LEU A 116 0.43 6.94 21.64
CA LEU A 116 0.77 5.53 21.54
C LEU A 116 2.19 5.27 22.02
N ALA A 117 2.43 4.08 22.57
CA ALA A 117 3.71 3.66 23.10
C ALA A 117 3.83 2.14 23.08
N THR A 118 5.00 1.60 22.78
CA THR A 118 5.31 0.17 22.98
C THR A 118 5.40 -0.18 24.48
N PRO A 119 5.32 -1.46 24.89
CA PRO A 119 5.47 -1.85 26.28
C PRO A 119 6.77 -1.32 26.91
N SER A 120 7.88 -1.39 26.17
CA SER A 120 9.20 -0.89 26.61
C SER A 120 9.28 0.65 26.73
N GLN A 121 8.46 1.39 25.99
CA GLN A 121 8.35 2.84 26.11
C GLN A 121 7.48 3.20 27.32
N ARG A 122 6.35 2.49 27.52
CA ARG A 122 5.48 2.65 28.70
C ARG A 122 6.23 2.38 30.01
N GLU A 123 7.05 1.34 30.07
CA GLU A 123 7.90 1.05 31.24
C GLU A 123 8.88 2.18 31.60
N ARG A 124 9.25 3.01 30.61
CA ARG A 124 10.13 4.17 30.77
C ARG A 124 9.37 5.50 30.88
N ASN A 125 8.04 5.47 30.95
CA ASN A 125 7.17 6.65 30.87
C ASN A 125 7.45 7.52 29.63
N VAL A 126 7.74 6.88 28.50
CA VAL A 126 7.91 7.53 27.19
C VAL A 126 6.71 7.20 26.32
N SER A 127 6.21 8.18 25.56
CA SER A 127 5.18 8.00 24.54
C SER A 127 5.60 8.62 23.21
N GLY A 128 4.78 8.41 22.18
CA GLY A 128 5.09 8.82 20.83
C GLY A 128 5.73 7.69 20.06
N ILE A 129 5.01 7.19 19.06
CA ILE A 129 5.56 6.28 18.05
C ILE A 129 5.33 6.87 16.66
N SER A 130 6.33 6.74 15.79
CA SER A 130 6.18 7.03 14.36
C SER A 130 6.02 5.70 13.61
N LEU A 131 5.03 5.65 12.73
CA LEU A 131 4.71 4.49 11.91
C LEU A 131 4.66 4.93 10.45
N ASP A 132 5.29 4.16 9.57
CA ASP A 132 5.21 4.36 8.13
C ASP A 132 3.99 3.62 7.57
N TRP A 133 3.17 4.34 6.80
CA TRP A 133 1.94 3.83 6.19
C TRP A 133 2.04 3.84 4.68
N VAL A 134 1.72 2.72 4.02
CA VAL A 134 1.59 2.70 2.55
C VAL A 134 0.37 3.52 2.15
N LEU A 135 0.53 4.39 1.16
CA LEU A 135 -0.58 5.11 0.55
C LEU A 135 -1.13 4.28 -0.61
N ASP A 136 -2.38 3.86 -0.55
CA ASP A 136 -2.97 2.91 -1.51
C ASP A 136 -4.33 3.41 -2.03
N THR A 137 -4.33 4.03 -3.21
CA THR A 137 -5.55 4.52 -3.87
C THR A 137 -6.43 3.40 -4.43
N ALA A 138 -5.93 2.17 -4.50
CA ALA A 138 -6.67 1.00 -4.93
C ALA A 138 -7.11 0.12 -3.76
N ALA A 139 -7.18 0.67 -2.53
CA ALA A 139 -7.78 0.03 -1.37
C ALA A 139 -8.87 0.91 -0.77
N ASN A 140 -10.04 0.34 -0.43
CA ASN A 140 -11.15 1.12 0.12
C ASN A 140 -11.20 1.19 1.66
N VAL A 141 -10.30 0.50 2.36
CA VAL A 141 -10.23 0.45 3.82
C VAL A 141 -8.83 0.75 4.31
N ASN A 142 -8.70 1.40 5.47
CA ASN A 142 -7.42 1.49 6.17
C ASN A 142 -7.12 0.18 6.89
N THR A 143 -5.88 -0.29 6.82
CA THR A 143 -5.49 -1.56 7.46
C THR A 143 -4.25 -1.42 8.30
N ILE A 144 -4.16 -2.17 9.39
CA ILE A 144 -2.99 -2.20 10.27
C ILE A 144 -2.51 -3.64 10.44
N ASN A 145 -1.19 -3.82 10.54
CA ASN A 145 -0.61 -5.11 10.86
C ASN A 145 -1.09 -5.59 12.24
N THR A 146 -1.71 -6.79 12.30
CA THR A 146 -2.24 -7.37 13.54
C THR A 146 -1.19 -7.45 14.66
N MET A 147 0.08 -7.71 14.32
CA MET A 147 1.16 -7.75 15.29
C MET A 147 1.50 -6.37 15.84
N VAL A 148 1.44 -5.33 15.00
CA VAL A 148 1.64 -3.93 15.41
C VAL A 148 0.49 -3.48 16.30
N ALA A 149 -0.76 -3.77 15.92
CA ALA A 149 -1.93 -3.46 16.74
C ALA A 149 -1.85 -4.11 18.13
N ARG A 150 -1.42 -5.38 18.19
CA ARG A 150 -1.21 -6.09 19.46
C ARG A 150 -0.04 -5.54 20.27
N GLU A 151 1.08 -5.22 19.64
CA GLU A 151 2.25 -4.67 20.33
C GLU A 151 1.95 -3.31 20.95
N LEU A 152 1.17 -2.48 20.26
CA LEU A 152 0.76 -1.16 20.75
C LEU A 152 -0.39 -1.22 21.76
N ASP A 153 -0.98 -2.40 21.98
CA ASP A 153 -2.15 -2.59 22.85
C ASP A 153 -3.32 -1.68 22.43
N LEU A 154 -3.61 -1.67 21.12
CA LEU A 154 -4.65 -0.79 20.58
C LEU A 154 -6.05 -1.22 21.04
N VAL A 155 -6.89 -0.23 21.28
CA VAL A 155 -8.29 -0.45 21.66
C VAL A 155 -9.10 -0.87 20.44
N LYS A 156 -9.71 -2.05 20.52
CA LYS A 156 -10.70 -2.50 19.53
C LYS A 156 -11.96 -1.67 19.67
N VAL A 157 -12.34 -0.97 18.60
CA VAL A 157 -13.52 -0.10 18.54
C VAL A 157 -14.61 -0.63 17.63
N GLY A 158 -14.35 -1.71 16.89
CA GLY A 158 -15.34 -2.33 16.04
C GLY A 158 -14.83 -3.54 15.29
N VAL A 159 -15.61 -3.95 14.30
CA VAL A 159 -15.24 -4.94 13.30
C VAL A 159 -15.65 -4.36 11.95
N ALA A 160 -14.69 -4.14 11.06
CA ALA A 160 -15.00 -3.65 9.73
C ALA A 160 -15.54 -4.79 8.86
N PRO A 161 -16.53 -4.52 8.00
CA PRO A 161 -16.84 -5.43 6.92
C PRO A 161 -15.61 -5.64 6.03
N GLY A 162 -15.62 -6.72 5.25
CA GLY A 162 -14.57 -6.94 4.26
C GLY A 162 -14.36 -5.73 3.36
N GLY A 163 -13.10 -5.49 3.02
CA GLY A 163 -12.69 -4.45 2.08
C GLY A 163 -12.42 -5.03 0.70
N VAL A 164 -12.05 -4.16 -0.23
CA VAL A 164 -11.55 -4.55 -1.56
C VAL A 164 -10.31 -3.73 -1.84
N GLY A 165 -9.28 -4.39 -2.37
CA GLY A 165 -8.22 -3.68 -3.06
C GLY A 165 -7.73 -4.38 -4.33
N ALA A 166 -6.68 -3.86 -4.96
CA ALA A 166 -6.12 -4.42 -6.20
C ALA A 166 -5.65 -5.88 -6.09
N GLY A 167 -5.30 -6.32 -4.87
CA GLY A 167 -4.99 -7.72 -4.57
C GLY A 167 -6.20 -8.64 -4.41
N GLY A 168 -7.41 -8.10 -4.25
CA GLY A 168 -8.64 -8.87 -4.03
C GLY A 168 -9.49 -8.37 -2.87
N GLY A 169 -10.46 -9.21 -2.49
CA GLY A 169 -11.23 -9.01 -1.26
C GLY A 169 -10.32 -9.10 -0.03
N MET A 170 -10.58 -8.24 0.94
CA MET A 170 -9.96 -8.23 2.26
C MET A 170 -10.99 -8.79 3.24
N ASP A 171 -10.65 -9.79 4.05
CA ASP A 171 -11.60 -10.56 4.87
C ASP A 171 -12.25 -9.78 6.05
N GLY A 172 -12.09 -8.45 6.08
CA GLY A 172 -12.51 -7.62 7.20
C GLY A 172 -11.72 -8.00 8.45
N GLY A 173 -12.11 -7.45 9.59
CA GLY A 173 -11.42 -7.78 10.83
C GLY A 173 -11.68 -6.78 11.94
N ASP A 174 -10.99 -7.00 13.05
CA ASP A 174 -11.04 -6.13 14.21
C ASP A 174 -10.55 -4.74 13.82
N THR A 175 -11.37 -3.72 14.08
CA THR A 175 -11.02 -2.32 13.85
C THR A 175 -10.50 -1.72 15.14
N PHE A 176 -9.33 -1.08 15.04
CA PHE A 176 -8.63 -0.48 16.16
C PHE A 176 -8.62 1.04 16.06
N LEU A 177 -8.70 1.72 17.20
CA LEU A 177 -8.46 3.15 17.31
C LEU A 177 -6.97 3.41 17.50
N LEU A 178 -6.38 4.15 16.57
CA LEU A 178 -5.00 4.62 16.65
C LEU A 178 -4.92 5.96 17.38
N GLY A 179 -5.98 6.76 17.32
CA GLY A 179 -6.08 8.06 17.95
C GLY A 179 -5.58 9.19 17.04
N ASP A 180 -5.20 10.30 17.66
CA ASP A 180 -4.76 11.50 16.96
C ASP A 180 -3.33 11.34 16.47
N CYS A 181 -3.05 11.84 15.27
CA CYS A 181 -1.73 11.77 14.66
C CYS A 181 -1.27 13.12 14.09
N VAL A 182 0.04 13.26 14.01
CA VAL A 182 0.74 14.38 13.37
C VAL A 182 1.58 13.85 12.22
N LEU A 183 1.85 14.69 11.21
CA LEU A 183 2.80 14.36 10.16
C LEU A 183 4.21 14.28 10.76
N ASP A 184 4.90 13.15 10.58
CA ASP A 184 6.28 12.99 11.04
C ASP A 184 7.25 13.56 9.99
N VAL A 185 7.16 14.88 9.82
CA VAL A 185 8.10 15.63 8.99
C VAL A 185 9.41 15.70 9.75
N LEU A 186 10.43 14.99 9.25
CA LEU A 186 11.78 15.14 9.79
C LEU A 186 12.11 16.63 9.71
N PRO A 187 12.64 17.26 10.78
CA PRO A 187 13.07 18.64 10.71
C PRO A 187 14.11 18.72 9.61
N SER A 188 13.71 19.24 8.44
CA SER A 188 14.58 19.45 7.28
C SER A 188 15.83 20.09 7.82
N SER A 189 16.98 19.40 7.67
CA SER A 189 18.24 19.70 8.34
C SER A 189 18.44 21.20 8.48
N ARG A 190 18.07 21.73 9.66
CA ARG A 190 17.98 23.16 9.93
C ARG A 190 19.33 23.76 9.55
N GLY A 191 19.32 24.62 8.54
CA GLY A 191 20.35 25.64 8.42
C GLY A 191 20.52 26.26 9.80
N ARG A 192 21.73 26.14 10.34
CA ARG A 192 22.15 26.56 11.66
C ARG A 192 21.78 28.03 11.89
N GLY A 193 20.63 28.30 12.52
CA GLY A 193 20.30 29.66 12.99
C GLY A 193 18.84 30.12 13.02
N GLY A 194 17.86 29.36 12.49
CA GLY A 194 16.46 29.81 12.44
C GLY A 194 15.49 28.96 13.27
N THR A 195 14.69 29.60 14.11
CA THR A 195 13.57 29.05 14.89
C THR A 195 12.45 28.52 13.97
N THR A 196 12.68 27.39 13.30
CA THR A 196 11.68 26.56 12.60
C THR A 196 10.43 26.28 13.45
N THR A 197 9.36 26.96 13.07
CA THR A 197 8.03 26.39 12.83
C THR A 197 7.98 26.14 11.32
N THR A 198 8.06 24.89 10.86
CA THR A 198 7.88 24.57 9.43
C THR A 198 6.76 23.55 9.30
N THR A 199 5.59 23.98 9.75
CA THR A 199 4.39 23.82 8.95
C THR A 199 4.31 25.16 8.21
N THR A 200 4.38 25.20 6.88
CA THR A 200 4.16 26.44 6.12
C THR A 200 2.67 26.81 6.19
N ILE A 201 2.21 27.19 7.38
CA ILE A 201 1.05 28.04 7.53
C ILE A 201 1.57 29.42 7.15
N ALA A 202 1.00 30.06 6.13
CA ALA A 202 1.51 31.32 5.61
C ALA A 202 1.42 32.42 6.68
N ASP A 203 2.53 32.69 7.36
CA ASP A 203 2.70 33.79 8.31
C ASP A 203 2.93 35.10 7.54
N ASP A 204 1.85 35.69 7.03
CA ASP A 204 1.83 37.06 6.50
C ASP A 204 0.81 37.91 7.29
N ALA A 205 1.13 38.22 8.54
CA ALA A 205 0.47 39.27 9.33
C ALA A 205 1.43 39.84 10.38
N ILE A 206 2.34 40.73 9.94
CA ILE A 206 3.22 41.51 10.83
C ILE A 206 2.37 42.55 11.57
N GLY A 207 1.91 42.19 12.76
CA GLY A 207 1.51 43.13 13.80
C GLY A 207 2.63 43.25 14.82
N GLU A 208 3.34 44.38 14.82
CA GLU A 208 4.32 44.70 15.87
C GLU A 208 3.58 44.93 17.19
N GLY A 209 3.67 43.96 18.09
CA GLY A 209 3.18 44.04 19.47
C GLY A 209 4.15 43.31 20.39
N GLU A 210 4.95 44.08 21.12
CA GLU A 210 5.91 43.64 22.14
C GLU A 210 5.21 42.94 23.32
N ASP A 211 5.95 42.03 23.95
CA ASP A 211 5.77 41.46 25.29
C ASP A 211 4.65 40.43 25.53
N ALA A 212 4.98 39.14 25.33
CA ALA A 212 4.40 38.04 26.10
C ALA A 212 5.43 36.94 26.36
N ASN A 213 5.83 36.81 27.64
CA ASN A 213 6.45 35.61 28.18
C ASN A 213 5.33 34.58 28.36
N ASP A 214 5.15 33.67 27.40
CA ASP A 214 4.27 32.51 27.57
C ASP A 214 5.12 31.23 27.56
N ASP A 215 5.18 30.61 28.74
CA ASP A 215 5.67 29.26 29.02
C ASP A 215 4.75 28.20 28.38
N ASP A 216 4.47 28.32 27.08
CA ASP A 216 3.74 27.33 26.28
C ASP A 216 4.65 26.13 25.95
N GLU A 217 5.24 25.51 26.98
CA GLU A 217 5.92 24.22 26.90
C GLU A 217 4.94 23.06 26.63
N ASN A 218 3.64 23.31 26.68
CA ASN A 218 2.63 22.42 26.09
C ASN A 218 2.54 22.70 24.60
N GLY A 219 3.60 22.34 23.87
CA GLY A 219 3.62 22.30 22.42
C GLY A 219 2.60 21.30 21.90
N ASP A 220 1.32 21.69 21.92
CA ASP A 220 0.20 21.03 21.27
C ASP A 220 0.45 21.13 19.75
N GLY A 221 1.39 20.31 19.29
CA GLY A 221 1.80 20.28 17.90
C GLY A 221 0.58 20.08 17.00
N PHE A 222 0.63 20.72 15.83
CA PHE A 222 -0.40 20.62 14.81
C PHE A 222 -0.92 19.18 14.64
N VAL A 223 -2.17 18.95 15.06
CA VAL A 223 -2.84 17.66 14.92
C VAL A 223 -3.32 17.54 13.47
N PHE A 224 -2.68 16.66 12.72
CA PHE A 224 -2.97 16.44 11.30
C PHE A 224 -4.31 15.72 11.11
N MET A 225 -4.58 14.68 11.90
CA MET A 225 -5.84 13.94 11.85
C MET A 225 -6.21 13.44 13.24
N LYS A 226 -7.52 13.47 13.54
CA LYS A 226 -8.07 13.01 14.82
C LYS A 226 -8.74 11.65 14.67
N GLY A 227 -8.58 10.81 15.69
CA GLY A 227 -9.30 9.54 15.80
C GLY A 227 -9.11 8.59 14.62
N LEU A 228 -7.90 8.47 14.08
CA LEU A 228 -7.62 7.55 12.99
C LEU A 228 -7.94 6.12 13.42
N THR A 229 -8.64 5.37 12.55
CA THR A 229 -8.96 3.96 12.75
C THR A 229 -8.41 3.12 11.59
N ALA A 230 -8.07 1.87 11.88
CA ALA A 230 -7.64 0.91 10.88
C ALA A 230 -8.04 -0.52 11.27
N SER A 231 -8.33 -1.34 10.27
CA SER A 231 -8.75 -2.73 10.47
C SER A 231 -7.56 -3.66 10.40
N ALA A 232 -7.42 -4.55 11.39
CA ALA A 232 -6.37 -5.55 11.39
C ALA A 232 -6.72 -6.65 10.40
N LEU A 233 -5.92 -6.77 9.35
CA LEU A 233 -6.05 -7.88 8.41
C LEU A 233 -5.02 -8.97 8.74
N PRO A 234 -5.34 -10.24 8.47
CA PRO A 234 -4.44 -11.37 8.73
C PRO A 234 -3.22 -11.37 7.79
N VAL A 235 -3.33 -10.75 6.62
CA VAL A 235 -2.25 -10.63 5.63
C VAL A 235 -2.08 -9.15 5.31
N VAL A 236 -1.20 -8.47 6.05
CA VAL A 236 -0.89 -7.06 5.78
C VAL A 236 0.45 -6.97 5.09
N SER A 237 0.62 -5.95 4.24
CA SER A 237 1.87 -5.67 3.53
C SER A 237 3.07 -5.84 4.47
N PRO A 238 4.01 -6.76 4.17
CA PRO A 238 5.13 -7.05 5.06
C PRO A 238 6.10 -5.86 5.21
N ALA A 239 5.92 -4.79 4.43
CA ALA A 239 6.85 -3.69 4.33
C ALA A 239 6.54 -2.50 5.26
N ALA A 240 5.33 -2.39 5.84
CA ALA A 240 4.90 -1.18 6.58
C ALA A 240 4.04 -1.50 7.82
N ALA A 241 3.67 -0.47 8.59
CA ALA A 241 2.74 -0.64 9.72
C ALA A 241 1.33 -1.00 9.26
N GLY A 242 0.95 -0.55 8.06
CA GLY A 242 -0.38 -0.68 7.51
C GLY A 242 -0.50 0.00 6.15
N LEU A 243 -1.73 0.10 5.65
CA LEU A 243 -2.08 0.87 4.46
C LEU A 243 -3.18 1.88 4.78
N LEU A 244 -3.09 3.06 4.16
CA LEU A 244 -4.12 4.09 4.16
C LEU A 244 -4.78 4.09 2.79
N GLY A 245 -6.07 3.77 2.79
CA GLY A 245 -6.88 3.62 1.59
C GLY A 245 -7.73 4.85 1.29
N LEU A 246 -8.70 4.70 0.39
CA LEU A 246 -9.69 5.74 0.05
C LEU A 246 -10.46 6.28 1.25
N ALA A 247 -10.72 5.45 2.27
CA ALA A 247 -11.34 5.91 3.52
C ALA A 247 -10.53 7.02 4.20
N PHE A 248 -9.20 6.99 4.09
CA PHE A 248 -8.33 8.07 4.55
C PHE A 248 -8.31 9.25 3.58
N PHE A 249 -8.20 9.01 2.26
CA PHE A 249 -8.13 10.10 1.28
C PHE A 249 -9.41 10.93 1.22
N TYR A 250 -10.58 10.32 1.44
CA TYR A 250 -11.87 11.03 1.48
C TYR A 250 -12.05 11.95 2.69
N CYS A 251 -11.14 11.92 3.67
CA CYS A 251 -11.15 12.90 4.76
C CYS A 251 -10.68 14.30 4.31
N PHE A 252 -10.12 14.44 3.11
CA PHE A 252 -9.57 15.70 2.59
C PHE A 252 -10.43 16.24 1.45
N GLU A 253 -11.37 17.11 1.80
CA GLU A 253 -12.39 17.63 0.87
C GLU A 253 -11.81 18.42 -0.31
N GLY A 254 -10.70 19.14 -0.09
CA GLY A 254 -9.98 19.85 -1.15
C GLY A 254 -9.16 18.92 -2.05
N GLY A 255 -9.05 17.64 -1.70
CA GLY A 255 -8.34 16.62 -2.45
C GLY A 255 -6.93 16.34 -1.92
N VAL A 256 -6.23 15.45 -2.65
CA VAL A 256 -4.89 14.97 -2.30
C VAL A 256 -4.02 15.02 -3.56
N GLU A 257 -2.86 15.66 -3.46
CA GLU A 257 -1.88 15.77 -4.55
C GLU A 257 -0.68 14.87 -4.25
N PHE A 258 -0.35 13.99 -5.19
CA PHE A 258 0.88 13.21 -5.18
C PHE A 258 1.88 13.83 -6.14
N ARG A 259 3.02 14.28 -5.59
CA ARG A 259 4.20 14.65 -6.37
C ARG A 259 5.21 13.51 -6.28
N TRP A 260 5.45 12.83 -7.39
CA TRP A 260 6.44 11.75 -7.45
C TRP A 260 7.88 12.25 -7.66
N GLY A 261 8.06 13.56 -7.80
CA GLY A 261 9.34 14.20 -8.12
C GLY A 261 9.60 14.27 -9.63
N ASN A 262 10.44 15.22 -10.04
CA ASN A 262 10.88 15.33 -11.43
C ASN A 262 12.02 14.33 -11.69
N ALA A 263 11.75 13.27 -12.47
CA ALA A 263 12.79 12.38 -12.98
C ALA A 263 13.81 13.13 -13.88
N THR A 264 13.37 14.24 -14.48
CA THR A 264 14.15 15.10 -15.37
C THR A 264 14.53 16.40 -14.66
N LYS A 265 15.39 16.32 -13.65
CA LYS A 265 16.38 17.38 -13.46
C LYS A 265 17.66 16.96 -14.18
N GLU A 266 17.60 16.89 -15.52
CA GLU A 266 18.75 17.39 -16.28
C GLU A 266 18.80 18.86 -15.91
N SER A 267 19.62 19.16 -14.91
CA SER A 267 19.91 20.50 -14.44
C SER A 267 20.41 21.30 -15.63
N THR A 268 19.50 21.97 -16.34
CA THR A 268 19.84 23.06 -17.25
C THR A 268 20.39 24.17 -16.37
N THR A 269 21.68 24.04 -16.03
CA THR A 269 22.53 25.15 -15.61
C THR A 269 22.62 26.10 -16.80
N ILE A 270 21.58 26.90 -17.03
CA ILE A 270 21.69 28.07 -17.89
C ILE A 270 22.32 29.15 -17.01
N ASP A 271 23.64 29.26 -17.19
CA ASP A 271 24.52 30.38 -16.87
C ASP A 271 24.03 31.42 -15.83
N GLY A 272 24.59 31.31 -14.62
CA GLY A 272 25.18 32.46 -13.92
C GLY A 272 24.26 33.45 -13.19
N GLY A 273 22.96 33.19 -13.06
CA GLY A 273 22.10 33.98 -12.19
C GLY A 273 22.10 33.42 -10.76
N ASP A 274 22.47 34.24 -9.77
CA ASP A 274 22.39 33.95 -8.32
C ASP A 274 20.94 33.78 -7.79
N GLY A 275 20.03 33.29 -8.64
CA GLY A 275 18.66 32.96 -8.27
C GLY A 275 18.69 31.74 -7.37
N ALA A 276 18.48 31.96 -6.07
CA ALA A 276 18.29 30.93 -5.07
C ALA A 276 17.29 29.90 -5.61
N VAL A 277 17.80 28.73 -5.97
CA VAL A 277 16.99 27.57 -6.33
C VAL A 277 16.20 27.23 -5.07
N SER A 278 14.88 27.35 -5.12
CA SER A 278 13.99 26.84 -4.09
C SER A 278 14.30 25.36 -3.90
N ASP A 279 14.89 25.00 -2.75
CA ASP A 279 15.31 23.64 -2.39
C ASP A 279 14.15 22.61 -2.39
N ASP A 280 12.91 23.03 -2.62
CA ASP A 280 11.69 22.24 -2.43
C ASP A 280 11.03 21.72 -3.73
N ASP A 281 11.45 22.17 -4.91
CA ASP A 281 10.70 21.88 -6.16
C ASP A 281 10.91 20.48 -6.76
N GLY A 282 11.63 19.58 -6.10
CA GLY A 282 12.00 18.27 -6.67
C GLY A 282 11.67 17.04 -5.85
N MET A 283 11.37 17.19 -4.55
CA MET A 283 11.25 16.03 -3.67
C MET A 283 9.87 15.36 -3.79
N PRO A 284 9.80 14.02 -3.85
CA PRO A 284 8.55 13.31 -3.76
C PRO A 284 7.79 13.69 -2.50
N SER A 285 6.53 14.07 -2.64
CA SER A 285 5.70 14.55 -1.53
C SER A 285 4.22 14.29 -1.79
N VAL A 286 3.45 14.30 -0.71
CA VAL A 286 1.99 14.26 -0.75
C VAL A 286 1.46 15.50 -0.04
N THR A 287 0.49 16.17 -0.66
CA THR A 287 -0.18 17.35 -0.10
C THR A 287 -1.66 17.04 0.09
N PHE A 288 -2.18 17.33 1.27
CA PHE A 288 -3.57 17.13 1.65
C PHE A 288 -4.26 18.48 1.78
N TYR A 289 -5.35 18.68 1.05
CA TYR A 289 -6.09 19.94 1.03
C TYR A 289 -7.38 19.80 1.86
N GLY A 290 -7.57 20.68 2.83
CA GLY A 290 -8.83 20.86 3.56
C GLY A 290 -9.92 21.49 2.69
N SER A 291 -11.10 21.73 3.26
CA SER A 291 -12.28 22.26 2.55
C SER A 291 -12.02 23.55 1.77
N ASP A 292 -11.18 24.42 2.33
CA ASP A 292 -10.89 25.74 1.77
C ASP A 292 -9.64 25.74 0.88
N GLY A 293 -8.92 24.62 0.85
CA GLY A 293 -7.73 24.43 0.01
C GLY A 293 -8.09 23.80 -1.32
N ASN A 294 -7.47 24.28 -2.40
CA ASN A 294 -7.56 23.62 -3.70
C ASN A 294 -6.17 23.42 -4.28
N PRO A 295 -5.89 22.28 -4.94
CA PRO A 295 -4.66 22.10 -5.67
C PRO A 295 -4.56 23.10 -6.82
N ASN A 296 -3.35 23.53 -7.14
CA ASN A 296 -3.12 24.27 -8.37
C ASN A 296 -3.26 23.31 -9.56
N LEU A 297 -4.27 23.53 -10.39
CA LEU A 297 -4.58 22.67 -11.54
C LEU A 297 -3.97 23.19 -12.85
N ASP A 298 -3.25 24.31 -12.82
CA ASP A 298 -2.69 24.93 -14.02
C ASP A 298 -1.66 24.01 -14.69
N GLY A 299 -1.81 23.84 -16.00
CA GLY A 299 -0.95 22.94 -16.79
C GLY A 299 -1.21 21.45 -16.57
N LEU A 300 -2.13 21.07 -15.69
CA LEU A 300 -2.50 19.66 -15.47
C LEU A 300 -3.58 19.20 -16.44
N VAL A 301 -3.49 17.92 -16.81
CA VAL A 301 -4.50 17.25 -17.63
C VAL A 301 -5.54 16.58 -16.73
N ARG A 302 -6.82 16.87 -16.98
CA ARG A 302 -7.92 16.22 -16.26
C ARG A 302 -8.25 14.87 -16.86
N VAL A 303 -8.23 13.84 -16.02
CA VAL A 303 -8.61 12.47 -16.37
C VAL A 303 -9.92 12.14 -15.65
N PRO A 304 -11.02 11.86 -16.39
CA PRO A 304 -12.24 11.38 -15.75
C PRO A 304 -12.03 9.99 -15.17
N PHE A 305 -12.62 9.74 -14.01
CA PHE A 305 -12.67 8.41 -13.40
C PHE A 305 -14.12 8.01 -13.12
N GLU A 306 -14.34 6.71 -13.03
CA GLU A 306 -15.61 6.11 -12.64
C GLU A 306 -15.40 5.30 -11.35
N SER A 307 -16.29 5.47 -10.37
CA SER A 307 -16.29 4.61 -9.19
C SER A 307 -16.91 3.26 -9.53
N LEU A 308 -16.21 2.18 -9.19
CA LEU A 308 -16.72 0.83 -9.43
C LEU A 308 -17.94 0.53 -8.53
N PRO A 309 -19.04 -0.01 -9.07
CA PRO A 309 -20.31 -0.12 -8.33
C PRO A 309 -20.25 -0.88 -7.00
N VAL A 310 -19.31 -1.84 -6.86
CA VAL A 310 -19.21 -2.71 -5.67
C VAL A 310 -18.09 -2.28 -4.73
N SER A 311 -16.90 -2.00 -5.27
CA SER A 311 -15.73 -1.67 -4.44
C SER A 311 -15.57 -0.19 -4.15
N MET A 312 -16.27 0.68 -4.91
CA MET A 312 -16.13 2.13 -4.93
C MET A 312 -14.73 2.62 -5.32
N LEU A 313 -13.83 1.72 -5.75
CA LEU A 313 -12.49 2.09 -6.19
C LEU A 313 -12.56 2.96 -7.46
N PRO A 314 -11.69 3.98 -7.59
CA PRO A 314 -11.64 4.81 -8.79
C PRO A 314 -11.01 4.01 -9.94
N SER A 315 -11.69 3.98 -11.08
CA SER A 315 -11.20 3.40 -12.31
C SER A 315 -11.06 4.47 -13.38
N VAL A 316 -9.94 4.50 -14.08
CA VAL A 316 -9.69 5.36 -15.24
C VAL A 316 -9.68 4.54 -16.52
N ARG A 317 -9.78 5.20 -17.67
CA ARG A 317 -9.59 4.57 -18.99
C ARG A 317 -8.14 4.72 -19.42
N ILE A 318 -7.50 3.61 -19.75
CA ILE A 318 -6.17 3.59 -20.36
C ILE A 318 -6.24 3.02 -21.77
N VAL A 319 -5.24 3.35 -22.59
CA VAL A 319 -5.06 2.81 -23.93
C VAL A 319 -3.71 2.12 -23.99
N VAL A 320 -3.71 0.82 -24.28
CA VAL A 320 -2.50 0.01 -24.38
C VAL A 320 -2.42 -0.56 -25.79
N ASN A 321 -1.39 -0.21 -26.55
CA ASN A 321 -1.26 -0.57 -27.97
C ASN A 321 -2.54 -0.27 -28.80
N GLY A 322 -3.21 0.85 -28.52
CA GLY A 322 -4.45 1.24 -29.19
C GLY A 322 -5.73 0.54 -28.70
N LYS A 323 -5.65 -0.28 -27.65
CA LYS A 323 -6.81 -0.93 -27.02
C LYS A 323 -7.19 -0.26 -25.72
N GLU A 324 -8.43 0.18 -25.62
CA GLU A 324 -8.93 0.79 -24.40
C GLU A 324 -9.37 -0.24 -23.37
N MET A 325 -9.01 -0.01 -22.11
CA MET A 325 -9.43 -0.85 -20.99
C MET A 325 -9.55 -0.03 -19.70
N PRO A 326 -10.40 -0.45 -18.75
CA PRO A 326 -10.43 0.13 -17.41
C PRO A 326 -9.17 -0.22 -16.62
N ALA A 327 -8.70 0.71 -15.80
CA ALA A 327 -7.56 0.51 -14.91
C ALA A 327 -7.79 1.15 -13.55
N LEU A 328 -7.35 0.46 -12.49
CA LEU A 328 -7.18 1.06 -11.17
C LEU A 328 -5.90 1.90 -11.16
N PHE A 329 -5.96 3.08 -10.55
CA PHE A 329 -4.76 3.82 -10.16
C PHE A 329 -4.39 3.36 -8.75
N ASP A 330 -3.26 2.69 -8.62
CA ASP A 330 -2.86 1.90 -7.45
C ASP A 330 -1.49 2.35 -6.95
N THR A 331 -1.48 3.42 -6.16
CA THR A 331 -0.26 3.90 -5.51
C THR A 331 0.35 2.88 -4.53
N GLY A 332 -0.43 1.86 -4.13
CA GLY A 332 0.01 0.77 -3.28
C GLY A 332 0.72 -0.34 -4.04
N SER A 333 0.72 -0.34 -5.38
CA SER A 333 1.40 -1.34 -6.20
C SER A 333 2.69 -0.80 -6.81
N PRO A 334 3.81 -1.55 -6.72
CA PRO A 334 5.07 -1.15 -7.34
C PRO A 334 5.15 -1.54 -8.81
N ILE A 335 4.13 -2.21 -9.35
CA ILE A 335 4.12 -2.77 -10.69
C ILE A 335 2.75 -2.55 -11.34
N THR A 336 2.79 -2.30 -12.65
CA THR A 336 1.60 -2.35 -13.49
C THR A 336 1.28 -3.79 -13.86
N VAL A 337 0.03 -4.20 -13.66
CA VAL A 337 -0.47 -5.54 -13.97
C VAL A 337 -1.67 -5.48 -14.90
N LEU A 338 -1.63 -6.25 -15.97
CA LEU A 338 -2.77 -6.47 -16.87
C LEU A 338 -3.29 -7.90 -16.66
N ASN A 339 -4.60 -8.08 -16.69
CA ASN A 339 -5.14 -9.44 -16.76
C ASN A 339 -4.80 -10.10 -18.10
N THR A 340 -4.90 -11.43 -18.14
CA THR A 340 -4.49 -12.23 -19.30
C THR A 340 -5.19 -11.78 -20.58
N ARG A 341 -6.48 -11.47 -20.49
CA ARG A 341 -7.28 -11.01 -21.63
C ARG A 341 -6.85 -9.64 -22.14
N ALA A 342 -6.61 -8.67 -21.25
CA ALA A 342 -6.13 -7.35 -21.62
C ALA A 342 -4.81 -7.43 -22.38
N ALA A 343 -3.88 -8.27 -21.91
CA ALA A 343 -2.61 -8.48 -22.58
C ALA A 343 -2.80 -9.11 -23.98
N LEU A 344 -3.67 -10.11 -24.12
CA LEU A 344 -3.97 -10.74 -25.40
C LEU A 344 -4.60 -9.76 -26.39
N GLU A 345 -5.59 -8.98 -25.96
CA GLU A 345 -6.25 -8.00 -26.82
C GLU A 345 -5.30 -6.87 -27.25
N ALA A 346 -4.39 -6.46 -26.36
CA ALA A 346 -3.35 -5.48 -26.64
C ALA A 346 -2.13 -6.06 -27.40
N GLY A 347 -2.11 -7.36 -27.70
CA GLY A 347 -1.01 -8.02 -28.42
C GLY A 347 0.32 -8.01 -27.65
N ILE A 348 0.28 -8.17 -26.33
CA ILE A 348 1.47 -8.15 -25.46
C ILE A 348 2.03 -9.55 -25.29
N ASP A 349 3.26 -9.74 -25.77
CA ASP A 349 4.01 -10.96 -25.52
C ASP A 349 4.66 -10.98 -24.13
N THR A 350 4.60 -12.13 -23.45
CA THR A 350 5.24 -12.38 -22.16
C THR A 350 6.54 -13.17 -22.29
N VAL A 351 7.48 -13.00 -21.35
CA VAL A 351 8.77 -13.72 -21.33
C VAL A 351 8.59 -15.24 -21.32
N VAL A 352 7.53 -15.71 -20.67
CA VAL A 352 7.09 -17.11 -20.69
C VAL A 352 5.65 -17.17 -21.18
N PRO A 353 5.29 -18.02 -22.16
CA PRO A 353 3.91 -18.16 -22.65
C PRO A 353 2.92 -18.45 -21.52
N LEU A 354 1.74 -17.82 -21.57
CA LEU A 354 0.70 -17.97 -20.54
C LEU A 354 -0.03 -19.31 -20.66
N ASP A 355 -0.22 -19.79 -21.89
CA ASP A 355 -0.98 -20.98 -22.30
C ASP A 355 -0.37 -22.31 -21.81
N GLY A 356 0.86 -22.26 -21.29
CA GLY A 356 1.62 -23.42 -20.85
C GLY A 356 1.29 -23.93 -19.45
N TYR A 357 0.46 -23.22 -18.67
CA TYR A 357 0.34 -23.44 -17.23
C TYR A 357 -1.06 -23.73 -16.71
N ASP A 358 -2.05 -23.87 -17.60
CA ASP A 358 -3.37 -24.34 -17.19
C ASP A 358 -3.23 -25.65 -16.40
N ASP A 359 -3.84 -25.60 -15.21
CA ASP A 359 -3.99 -26.62 -14.19
C ASP A 359 -3.58 -28.03 -14.66
N PRO A 360 -2.56 -28.69 -14.04
CA PRO A 360 -2.19 -30.05 -14.42
C PRO A 360 -3.38 -31.03 -14.42
N GLU A 361 -4.45 -30.73 -13.69
CA GLU A 361 -5.71 -31.48 -13.74
C GLU A 361 -6.48 -31.33 -15.07
N LYS A 362 -6.50 -30.13 -15.68
CA LYS A 362 -7.18 -29.88 -16.98
C LYS A 362 -6.52 -30.57 -18.17
N ARG A 363 -5.23 -30.94 -18.06
CA ARG A 363 -4.51 -31.67 -19.12
C ARG A 363 -4.93 -33.13 -19.27
N THR A 364 -5.74 -33.67 -18.37
CA THR A 364 -6.16 -35.09 -18.40
C THR A 364 -7.43 -35.35 -19.23
N GLY A 365 -8.10 -34.31 -19.74
CA GLY A 365 -9.52 -34.42 -20.12
C GLY A 365 -9.92 -34.61 -21.60
N SER A 366 -9.24 -34.03 -22.61
CA SER A 366 -9.95 -33.82 -23.90
C SER A 366 -9.20 -34.08 -25.21
N GLY A 367 -7.94 -34.54 -25.18
CA GLY A 367 -7.18 -34.86 -26.41
C GLY A 367 -7.42 -36.28 -26.94
N ARG A 368 -8.63 -36.61 -27.41
CA ARG A 368 -8.91 -37.88 -28.11
C ARG A 368 -8.59 -37.71 -29.60
N GLY A 369 -7.31 -37.79 -29.99
CA GLY A 369 -6.92 -37.66 -31.40
C GLY A 369 -5.46 -38.02 -31.69
N ASN A 370 -5.29 -39.20 -32.31
CA ASN A 370 -4.16 -39.70 -33.10
C ASN A 370 -2.75 -39.80 -32.49
N ASP A 371 -2.41 -41.04 -32.10
CA ASP A 371 -1.30 -41.84 -32.66
C ASP A 371 0.09 -41.19 -32.77
N GLY A 372 0.74 -41.04 -31.61
CA GLY A 372 2.18 -40.81 -31.53
C GLY A 372 2.72 -41.17 -30.15
N GLY A 373 3.20 -42.42 -29.99
CA GLY A 373 4.01 -42.95 -28.90
C GLY A 373 3.96 -42.22 -27.54
N TRP A 374 3.15 -42.74 -26.61
CA TRP A 374 3.07 -42.29 -25.22
C TRP A 374 4.36 -42.65 -24.47
N ASN A 375 5.43 -41.87 -24.66
CA ASN A 375 6.69 -42.12 -23.97
C ASN A 375 6.69 -41.34 -22.64
N PRO A 376 6.55 -42.00 -21.48
CA PRO A 376 6.40 -41.32 -20.18
C PRO A 376 7.64 -40.48 -19.81
N PHE A 377 8.81 -40.83 -20.34
CA PHE A 377 10.06 -40.10 -20.11
C PHE A 377 10.13 -38.76 -20.83
N SER A 378 9.47 -38.57 -21.98
CA SER A 378 9.46 -37.27 -22.68
C SER A 378 8.60 -36.24 -21.93
N LYS A 379 7.52 -36.68 -21.28
CA LYS A 379 6.73 -35.85 -20.37
C LYS A 379 7.54 -35.44 -19.13
N LEU A 380 8.31 -36.36 -18.57
CA LEU A 380 9.18 -36.06 -17.42
C LEU A 380 10.27 -35.05 -17.82
N ALA A 381 10.96 -35.26 -18.93
CA ALA A 381 12.02 -34.36 -19.39
C ALA A 381 11.49 -32.95 -19.70
N SER A 382 10.37 -32.84 -20.42
CA SER A 382 9.73 -31.54 -20.68
C SER A 382 9.24 -30.85 -19.41
N SER A 383 8.74 -31.60 -18.42
CA SER A 383 8.37 -31.05 -17.11
C SER A 383 9.57 -30.47 -16.35
N ILE A 384 10.71 -31.18 -16.33
CA ILE A 384 11.94 -30.72 -15.64
C ILE A 384 12.51 -29.49 -16.33
N GLN A 385 12.57 -29.49 -17.66
CA GLN A 385 13.08 -28.34 -18.42
C GLN A 385 12.18 -27.11 -18.20
N SER A 386 10.85 -27.28 -18.27
CA SER A 386 9.92 -26.19 -17.97
C SER A 386 10.08 -25.67 -16.54
N ALA A 387 10.28 -26.56 -15.55
CA ALA A 387 10.50 -26.18 -14.16
C ALA A 387 11.81 -25.39 -13.98
N GLN A 388 12.88 -25.78 -14.67
CA GLN A 388 14.16 -25.05 -14.67
C GLN A 388 14.03 -23.68 -15.32
N GLU A 389 13.30 -23.56 -16.42
CA GLU A 389 13.04 -22.28 -17.10
C GLU A 389 12.22 -21.34 -16.21
N ILE A 390 11.18 -21.83 -15.53
CA ILE A 390 10.42 -21.05 -14.54
C ILE A 390 11.32 -20.60 -13.41
N ALA A 391 12.12 -21.50 -12.83
CA ALA A 391 12.99 -21.19 -11.71
C ALA A 391 14.00 -20.09 -12.10
N LYS A 392 14.57 -20.19 -13.30
CA LYS A 392 15.48 -19.18 -13.86
C LYS A 392 14.78 -17.84 -14.11
N ALA A 393 13.58 -17.85 -14.67
CA ALA A 393 12.79 -16.64 -14.92
C ALA A 393 12.33 -15.97 -13.61
N THR A 394 11.96 -16.76 -12.60
CA THR A 394 11.61 -16.28 -11.25
C THR A 394 12.82 -15.63 -10.58
N ALA A 395 14.00 -16.25 -10.67
CA ALA A 395 15.24 -15.68 -10.13
C ALA A 395 15.65 -14.35 -10.79
N LYS A 396 15.24 -14.12 -12.04
CA LYS A 396 15.45 -12.84 -12.76
C LYS A 396 14.38 -11.79 -12.46
N GLY A 397 13.31 -12.15 -11.76
CA GLY A 397 12.14 -11.29 -11.57
C GLY A 397 11.27 -11.16 -12.83
N ASP A 398 11.39 -12.07 -13.80
CA ASP A 398 10.49 -12.12 -14.97
C ASP A 398 9.16 -12.81 -14.62
N ILE A 399 9.14 -13.58 -13.52
CA ILE A 399 7.95 -14.18 -12.94
C ILE A 399 7.85 -13.73 -11.49
N LEU A 400 6.72 -13.17 -11.11
CA LEU A 400 6.37 -12.88 -9.72
C LEU A 400 5.27 -13.85 -9.29
N THR A 401 5.37 -14.33 -8.05
CA THR A 401 4.31 -15.14 -7.43
C THR A 401 3.83 -14.38 -6.22
N ILE A 402 2.56 -14.01 -6.22
CA ILE A 402 1.93 -13.26 -5.13
C ILE A 402 0.85 -14.11 -4.48
N ALA A 403 0.51 -13.78 -3.23
CA ALA A 403 -0.65 -14.38 -2.58
C ALA A 403 -1.93 -13.80 -3.18
N GLY A 404 -2.79 -14.66 -3.74
CA GLY A 404 -4.15 -14.33 -4.10
C GLY A 404 -5.14 -14.65 -2.97
N THR A 405 -6.44 -14.54 -3.29
CA THR A 405 -7.53 -14.80 -2.35
C THR A 405 -7.53 -16.25 -1.88
N GLY A 406 -7.77 -16.45 -0.58
CA GLY A 406 -7.73 -17.78 0.05
C GLY A 406 -6.35 -18.44 0.07
N GLY A 407 -5.27 -17.65 -0.06
CA GLY A 407 -3.89 -18.15 -0.04
C GLY A 407 -3.44 -18.86 -1.32
N LYS A 408 -4.28 -18.86 -2.37
CA LYS A 408 -3.90 -19.39 -3.68
C LYS A 408 -2.87 -18.46 -4.30
N LEU A 409 -1.73 -19.02 -4.70
CA LEU A 409 -0.68 -18.23 -5.35
C LEU A 409 -1.12 -17.83 -6.76
N VAL A 410 -0.95 -16.55 -7.07
CA VAL A 410 -1.18 -15.97 -8.40
C VAL A 410 0.17 -15.66 -9.01
N ARG A 411 0.35 -16.11 -10.25
CA ARG A 411 1.58 -15.90 -10.99
C ARG A 411 1.40 -14.75 -11.97
N LEU A 412 2.36 -13.84 -11.96
CA LEU A 412 2.44 -12.72 -12.87
C LEU A 412 3.68 -12.88 -13.75
N VAL A 413 3.54 -12.70 -15.06
CA VAL A 413 4.63 -12.87 -16.03
C VAL A 413 4.92 -11.55 -16.73
N LYS A 414 6.18 -11.14 -16.72
CA LYS A 414 6.63 -9.87 -17.31
C LYS A 414 6.49 -9.87 -18.83
N SER A 415 6.20 -8.72 -19.41
CA SER A 415 6.23 -8.50 -20.86
C SER A 415 7.65 -8.61 -21.42
N LYS A 416 7.79 -9.09 -22.66
CA LYS A 416 9.10 -9.20 -23.33
C LYS A 416 9.72 -7.82 -23.59
N SER A 417 8.91 -6.87 -24.01
CA SER A 417 9.28 -5.50 -24.34
C SER A 417 8.54 -4.50 -23.44
N PRO A 418 9.04 -3.25 -23.31
CA PRO A 418 8.25 -2.15 -22.80
C PRO A 418 6.94 -2.00 -23.59
N VAL A 419 5.90 -1.60 -22.88
CA VAL A 419 4.56 -1.38 -23.40
C VAL A 419 4.23 0.09 -23.21
N ASN A 420 3.74 0.73 -24.27
CA ASN A 420 3.27 2.10 -24.20
C ASN A 420 1.87 2.11 -23.61
N VAL A 421 1.71 2.89 -22.55
CA VAL A 421 0.45 3.10 -21.86
C VAL A 421 0.09 4.56 -22.01
N ASP A 422 -1.08 4.80 -22.60
CA ASP A 422 -1.69 6.11 -22.66
C ASP A 422 -2.90 6.17 -21.71
N ILE A 423 -3.31 7.37 -21.34
CA ILE A 423 -4.47 7.63 -20.47
C ILE A 423 -5.53 8.44 -21.22
N GLY A 424 -6.79 8.07 -21.04
CA GLY A 424 -7.93 8.78 -21.61
C GLY A 424 -8.22 10.04 -20.79
N ALA A 425 -7.85 11.21 -21.32
CA ALA A 425 -8.16 12.49 -20.69
C ALA A 425 -9.40 13.15 -21.32
N SER A 426 -9.93 14.18 -20.65
CA SER A 426 -11.04 14.98 -21.20
C SER A 426 -10.71 15.66 -22.53
N SER A 427 -9.41 15.88 -22.82
CA SER A 427 -8.92 16.45 -24.08
C SER A 427 -8.51 15.40 -25.12
N GLY A 428 -8.77 14.11 -24.87
CA GLY A 428 -8.34 12.98 -25.69
C GLY A 428 -7.24 12.15 -25.02
N THR A 429 -6.62 11.26 -25.78
CA THR A 429 -5.60 10.33 -25.27
C THR A 429 -4.25 11.04 -25.05
N ARG A 430 -3.59 10.79 -23.92
CA ARG A 430 -2.27 11.33 -23.58
C ARG A 430 -1.28 10.24 -23.21
N PRO A 431 0.00 10.33 -23.63
CA PRO A 431 1.03 9.41 -23.16
C PRO A 431 1.15 9.46 -21.64
N LEU A 432 1.10 8.30 -20.98
CA LEU A 432 1.28 8.19 -19.54
C LEU A 432 2.66 7.63 -19.21
N SER A 433 3.02 6.48 -19.79
CA SER A 433 4.32 5.85 -19.53
C SER A 433 4.72 4.85 -20.62
N SER A 434 6.00 4.44 -20.61
CA SER A 434 6.50 3.28 -21.35
C SER A 434 7.28 2.41 -20.39
N ALA A 435 6.70 1.25 -20.02
CA ALA A 435 7.27 0.38 -19.00
C ALA A 435 7.02 -1.09 -19.33
N ARG A 436 7.82 -1.99 -18.74
CA ARG A 436 7.50 -3.42 -18.78
C ARG A 436 6.39 -3.70 -17.78
N VAL A 437 5.30 -4.29 -18.26
CA VAL A 437 4.15 -4.65 -17.44
C VAL A 437 4.22 -6.11 -17.03
N TYR A 438 3.47 -6.50 -16.01
CA TYR A 438 3.22 -7.90 -15.70
C TYR A 438 1.84 -8.32 -16.17
N VAL A 439 1.71 -9.58 -16.55
CA VAL A 439 0.46 -10.17 -17.02
C VAL A 439 0.05 -11.31 -16.09
N GLY A 440 -1.17 -11.27 -15.58
CA GLY A 440 -1.78 -12.34 -14.80
C GLY A 440 -3.09 -11.91 -14.14
N ASP A 441 -3.89 -12.89 -13.73
CA ASP A 441 -5.26 -12.66 -13.27
C ASP A 441 -5.30 -12.42 -11.75
N LEU A 442 -5.05 -11.17 -11.36
CA LEU A 442 -5.16 -10.74 -9.97
C LEU A 442 -6.60 -10.81 -9.46
N PRO A 443 -6.83 -11.34 -8.24
CA PRO A 443 -8.15 -11.36 -7.63
C PRO A 443 -8.82 -9.99 -7.50
N GLY A 444 -8.06 -8.90 -7.34
CA GLY A 444 -8.66 -7.55 -7.24
C GLY A 444 -9.08 -6.97 -8.58
N LEU A 445 -8.52 -7.45 -9.70
CA LEU A 445 -9.03 -7.10 -11.03
C LEU A 445 -10.45 -7.65 -11.26
N ALA A 446 -10.93 -8.57 -10.41
CA ALA A 446 -12.35 -8.92 -10.33
C ALA A 446 -13.28 -7.75 -10.16
N ALA A 447 -12.86 -6.76 -9.38
CA ALA A 447 -13.67 -5.59 -9.10
C ALA A 447 -13.95 -4.80 -10.38
N LEU A 448 -13.08 -4.92 -11.39
CA LEU A 448 -13.23 -4.37 -12.74
C LEU A 448 -13.99 -5.31 -13.70
N GLY A 449 -14.58 -6.40 -13.21
CA GLY A 449 -15.14 -7.48 -14.04
C GLY A 449 -14.09 -8.42 -14.63
N GLY A 450 -12.84 -8.34 -14.13
CA GLY A 450 -11.63 -8.91 -14.73
C GLY A 450 -11.12 -10.27 -14.21
N LEU A 451 -11.95 -11.15 -13.62
CA LEU A 451 -11.54 -12.54 -13.29
C LEU A 451 -11.81 -13.62 -14.35
N GLY A 452 -10.77 -14.40 -14.65
CA GLY A 452 -10.85 -15.62 -15.46
C GLY A 452 -10.70 -15.39 -16.96
N GLY A 453 -10.66 -16.46 -17.75
CA GLY A 453 -10.46 -16.38 -19.20
C GLY A 453 -11.56 -15.59 -19.95
N GLU A 454 -12.76 -15.48 -19.35
CA GLU A 454 -13.91 -14.77 -19.93
C GLU A 454 -14.10 -13.36 -19.37
N ALA A 455 -13.24 -12.92 -18.45
CA ALA A 455 -13.39 -11.61 -17.82
C ALA A 455 -13.26 -10.46 -18.80
N THR A 456 -13.65 -9.25 -18.41
CA THR A 456 -13.34 -8.06 -19.20
C THR A 456 -11.85 -7.69 -19.08
N PRO A 457 -11.24 -7.10 -20.12
CA PRO A 457 -9.90 -6.52 -20.02
C PRO A 457 -9.80 -5.56 -18.84
N ALA A 458 -8.75 -5.66 -18.04
CA ALA A 458 -8.55 -4.85 -16.85
C ALA A 458 -7.07 -4.68 -16.49
N ALA A 459 -6.71 -3.54 -15.90
CA ALA A 459 -5.37 -3.26 -15.41
C ALA A 459 -5.36 -2.67 -13.98
N SER A 460 -4.23 -2.79 -13.28
CA SER A 460 -3.89 -2.03 -12.07
C SER A 460 -2.54 -1.38 -12.32
N MET A 461 -2.41 -0.08 -12.06
CA MET A 461 -1.21 0.69 -12.39
C MET A 461 -0.60 1.41 -11.22
#